data_AF-A0A8B6HL34-F1
#
_entry.id   AF-A0A8B6HL34-F1
#
_cell.length_a   1.000
_cell.length_b   1.000
_cell.length_c   1.000
_cell.angle_alpha   90.00
_cell.angle_beta   90.00
_cell.angle_gamma   90.00
#
_symmetry.space_group_name_H-M   'P 1'
#
loop_
_entity.id
_entity.type
_entity.pdbx_description
1 polymer ?
#
loop_
_entity_poly.entity_id
_entity_poly.type
_entity_poly.pdbx_seq_one_letter_code
_entity_poly.pdbx_strand_id
1 'polypeptide(L)'
;MASNSQFLLSIFVIFSLLFEVYSNTHVRRVRRETTITLWPDGIIPYTIPASQFTEEQQKKIRVAMNRWEEVTCIQFVPYTEELRKQMGAKRYVEFYLGSTCFSKNGLASRQPQTIGISPGCLDTVSIVHEIGHAIGHFIHSAERIEMVTS
;
A
#
# COMPACT_ATOMS: atom_id res chain seq x y z
N MET A 1 -48.31 45.02 2.33
CA MET A 1 -48.35 44.01 1.26
C MET A 1 -46.91 43.71 0.87
N ALA A 2 -46.27 42.72 1.51
CA ALA A 2 -44.91 42.31 1.15
C ALA A 2 -44.98 41.58 -0.19
N SER A 3 -44.25 42.07 -1.20
CA SER A 3 -44.30 41.51 -2.56
C SER A 3 -43.76 40.08 -2.59
N ASN A 4 -44.34 39.23 -3.44
CA ASN A 4 -43.95 37.82 -3.67
C ASN A 4 -42.44 37.63 -3.95
N SER A 5 -41.74 38.70 -4.33
CA SER A 5 -40.29 38.70 -4.57
C SER A 5 -39.46 38.56 -3.28
N GLN A 6 -39.92 39.08 -2.13
CA GLN A 6 -39.18 38.98 -0.86
C GLN A 6 -39.18 37.55 -0.28
N PHE A 7 -40.29 36.82 -0.47
CA PHE A 7 -40.38 35.41 -0.04
C PHE A 7 -39.48 34.49 -0.87
N LEU A 8 -39.40 34.68 -2.18
CA LEU A 8 -38.56 33.85 -3.05
C LEU A 8 -37.06 34.10 -2.83
N LEU A 9 -36.66 35.35 -2.57
CA LEU A 9 -35.29 35.68 -2.18
C LEU A 9 -34.90 35.02 -0.84
N SER A 10 -35.81 35.00 0.14
CA SER A 10 -35.54 34.29 1.40
C SER A 10 -35.39 32.77 1.24
N ILE A 11 -36.17 32.14 0.35
CA ILE A 11 -36.06 30.70 0.08
C ILE A 11 -34.73 30.37 -0.60
N PHE A 12 -34.30 31.18 -1.57
CA PHE A 12 -33.01 31.01 -2.24
C PHE A 12 -31.83 31.14 -1.26
N VAL A 13 -31.85 32.15 -0.39
CA VAL A 13 -30.81 32.34 0.63
C VAL A 13 -30.78 31.18 1.61
N ILE A 14 -31.94 30.69 2.07
CA ILE A 14 -32.01 29.52 2.96
C ILE A 14 -31.49 28.27 2.25
N PHE A 15 -31.83 28.05 0.99
CA PHE A 15 -31.36 26.89 0.22
C PHE A 15 -29.84 26.92 -0.02
N SER A 16 -29.28 28.10 -0.32
CA SER A 16 -27.83 28.29 -0.45
C SER A 16 -27.10 28.06 0.89
N LEU A 17 -27.62 28.58 2.00
CA LEU A 17 -27.02 28.37 3.32
C LEU A 17 -27.12 26.90 3.77
N LEU A 18 -28.22 26.21 3.47
CA LEU A 18 -28.37 24.78 3.76
C LEU A 18 -27.43 23.94 2.88
N PHE A 19 -27.23 24.32 1.61
CA PHE A 19 -26.27 23.65 0.72
C PHE A 19 -24.82 23.83 1.20
N GLU A 20 -24.46 25.02 1.69
CA GLU A 20 -23.14 25.31 2.24
C GLU A 20 -22.89 24.58 3.57
N VAL A 21 -23.91 24.45 4.42
CA VAL A 21 -23.85 23.62 5.64
C VAL A 21 -23.73 22.12 5.30
N TYR A 22 -24.47 21.64 4.28
CA TYR A 22 -24.38 20.25 3.80
C TYR A 22 -22.98 19.92 3.24
N SER A 23 -22.41 20.84 2.47
CA SER A 23 -21.07 20.70 1.87
C SER A 23 -19.91 20.79 2.89
N ASN A 24 -20.14 21.38 4.06
CA ASN A 24 -19.09 21.63 5.06
C ASN A 24 -18.82 20.46 6.03
N THR A 25 -19.37 19.27 5.77
CA THR A 25 -19.00 18.05 6.49
C THR A 25 -17.66 17.45 6.01
N HIS A 26 -16.64 18.30 5.84
CA HIS A 26 -15.27 17.84 5.66
C HIS A 26 -14.68 17.44 7.01
N VAL A 27 -15.01 16.21 7.44
CA VAL A 27 -14.30 15.54 8.53
C VAL A 27 -12.85 15.37 8.10
N ARG A 28 -11.97 16.29 8.53
CA ARG A 28 -10.52 16.07 8.48
C ARG A 28 -10.21 14.93 9.44
N ARG A 29 -10.10 13.70 8.92
CA ARG A 29 -9.54 12.59 9.68
C ARG A 29 -8.13 12.96 10.07
N VAL A 30 -7.91 13.20 11.37
CA VAL A 30 -6.56 13.28 11.94
C VAL A 30 -5.92 11.92 11.71
N ARG A 31 -4.92 11.86 10.82
CA ARG A 31 -4.14 10.64 10.59
C ARG A 31 -3.44 10.32 11.90
N ARG A 32 -3.85 9.25 12.56
CA ARG A 32 -3.08 8.70 13.69
C ARG A 32 -1.67 8.47 13.16
N GLU A 33 -0.68 9.10 13.78
CA GLU A 33 0.72 8.89 13.44
C GLU A 33 1.11 7.50 13.94
N THR A 34 0.70 6.47 13.20
CA THR A 34 1.20 5.11 13.40
C THR A 34 2.68 5.17 13.05
N THR A 35 3.52 5.08 14.06
CA THR A 35 4.97 4.91 13.88
C THR A 35 5.18 3.65 13.06
N ILE A 36 5.60 3.82 11.79
CA ILE A 36 5.97 2.71 10.92
C ILE A 36 7.38 2.30 11.28
N THR A 37 7.56 1.03 11.63
CA THR A 37 8.88 0.44 11.75
C THR A 37 9.39 0.13 10.35
N LEU A 38 10.54 0.68 9.96
CA LEU A 38 11.17 0.40 8.67
C LEU A 38 12.11 -0.81 8.77
N TRP A 39 12.45 -1.38 7.62
CA TRP A 39 13.45 -2.43 7.52
C TRP A 39 14.84 -1.87 7.83
N PRO A 40 15.62 -2.48 8.74
CA PRO A 40 16.99 -2.07 9.01
C PRO A 40 17.81 -2.05 7.72
N ASP A 41 18.57 -0.97 7.52
CA ASP A 41 19.47 -0.78 6.38
C ASP A 41 18.82 -0.88 5.00
N GLY A 42 17.48 -0.85 4.92
CA GLY A 42 16.74 -1.04 3.67
C GLY A 42 16.79 -2.47 3.13
N ILE A 43 17.27 -3.45 3.92
CA ILE A 43 17.41 -4.84 3.51
C ILE A 43 16.13 -5.61 3.85
N ILE A 44 15.50 -6.21 2.83
CA ILE A 44 14.27 -6.99 2.95
C ILE A 44 14.55 -8.43 2.55
N PRO A 45 14.73 -9.34 3.52
CA PRO A 45 14.82 -10.76 3.23
C PRO A 45 13.46 -11.29 2.74
N TYR A 46 13.46 -12.17 1.74
CA TYR A 46 12.22 -12.68 1.15
C TYR A 46 12.23 -14.17 0.79
N THR A 47 11.05 -14.77 0.74
CA THR A 47 10.81 -16.11 0.16
C THR A 47 9.67 -16.07 -0.86
N ILE A 48 9.82 -16.82 -1.96
CA ILE A 48 8.75 -17.05 -2.95
C ILE A 48 8.58 -18.58 -3.09
N PRO A 49 7.61 -19.20 -2.40
CA PRO A 49 7.44 -20.64 -2.43
C PRO A 49 7.08 -21.15 -3.83
N ALA A 50 7.92 -22.01 -4.42
CA ALA A 50 7.67 -22.60 -5.73
C ALA A 50 6.42 -23.51 -5.77
N SER A 51 5.97 -23.98 -4.60
CA SER A 51 4.71 -24.73 -4.45
C SER A 51 3.46 -23.87 -4.65
N GLN A 52 3.59 -22.55 -4.61
CA GLN A 52 2.46 -21.62 -4.73
C GLN A 52 2.49 -20.81 -6.02
N PHE A 53 3.68 -20.55 -6.57
CA PHE A 53 3.83 -19.68 -7.74
C PHE A 53 4.52 -20.40 -8.90
N THR A 54 3.95 -20.29 -10.09
CA THR A 54 4.60 -20.74 -11.34
C THR A 54 5.86 -19.90 -11.61
N GLU A 55 6.78 -20.40 -12.44
CA GLU A 55 8.00 -19.66 -12.78
C GLU A 55 7.72 -18.27 -13.37
N GLU A 56 6.67 -18.15 -14.19
CA GLU A 56 6.25 -16.87 -14.76
C GLU A 56 5.77 -15.90 -13.67
N GLN A 57 4.97 -16.37 -12.71
CA GLN A 57 4.49 -15.57 -11.60
C GLN A 57 5.64 -15.13 -10.69
N GLN A 58 6.58 -16.04 -10.41
CA GLN A 58 7.79 -15.69 -9.67
C GLN A 58 8.65 -14.66 -10.40
N LYS A 59 8.71 -14.73 -11.75
CA LYS A 59 9.38 -13.71 -12.56
C LYS A 59 8.70 -12.36 -12.41
N LYS A 60 7.36 -12.28 -12.43
CA LYS A 60 6.62 -11.03 -12.20
C LYS A 60 6.90 -10.44 -10.82
N ILE A 61 6.97 -11.28 -9.78
CA ILE A 61 7.34 -10.85 -8.43
C ILE A 61 8.77 -10.28 -8.41
N ARG A 62 9.73 -10.96 -9.04
CA ARG A 62 11.12 -10.46 -9.16
C ARG A 62 11.21 -9.15 -9.93
N VAL A 63 10.48 -9.00 -11.03
CA VAL A 63 10.42 -7.72 -11.77
C VAL A 63 9.86 -6.59 -10.88
N ALA A 64 8.83 -6.87 -10.09
CA ALA A 64 8.27 -5.90 -9.15
C ALA A 64 9.25 -5.50 -8.03
N MET A 65 10.04 -6.46 -7.52
CA MET A 65 11.12 -6.17 -6.57
C MET A 65 12.20 -5.29 -7.21
N ASN A 66 12.68 -5.66 -8.39
CA ASN A 66 13.74 -4.91 -9.11
C ASN A 66 13.34 -3.45 -9.35
N ARG A 67 12.07 -3.17 -9.69
CA ARG A 67 11.60 -1.79 -9.89
C ARG A 67 11.80 -0.92 -8.65
N TRP A 68 11.69 -1.49 -7.45
CA TRP A 68 12.00 -0.76 -6.21
C TRP A 68 13.50 -0.59 -6.01
N GLU A 69 14.31 -1.61 -6.29
CA GLU A 69 15.77 -1.55 -6.17
C GLU A 69 16.40 -0.55 -7.16
N GLU A 70 15.80 -0.36 -8.33
CA GLU A 70 16.29 0.57 -9.36
C GLU A 70 16.13 2.06 -8.96
N VAL A 71 15.10 2.37 -8.18
CA VAL A 71 14.71 3.77 -7.86
C VAL A 71 14.86 4.12 -6.39
N THR A 72 15.27 3.17 -5.55
CA THR A 72 15.47 3.36 -4.11
C THR A 72 16.75 2.67 -3.61
N CYS A 73 17.07 2.84 -2.32
CA CYS A 73 18.14 2.10 -1.67
C CYS A 73 17.68 0.75 -1.07
N ILE A 74 16.46 0.30 -1.36
CA ILE A 74 15.95 -1.00 -0.89
C ILE A 74 16.69 -2.13 -1.59
N GLN A 75 16.96 -3.20 -0.85
CA GLN A 75 17.58 -4.42 -1.38
C GLN A 75 16.79 -5.64 -0.94
N PHE A 76 16.34 -6.45 -1.90
CA PHE A 76 15.69 -7.73 -1.66
C PHE A 76 16.72 -8.85 -1.65
N VAL A 77 16.82 -9.57 -0.54
CA VAL A 77 17.78 -10.68 -0.40
C VAL A 77 17.04 -12.01 -0.19
N PRO A 78 17.41 -13.09 -0.91
CA PRO A 78 16.81 -14.39 -0.66
C PRO A 78 17.00 -14.81 0.80
N TYR A 79 15.91 -15.16 1.48
CA TYR A 79 15.99 -15.63 2.86
C TYR A 79 16.45 -17.08 2.87
N THR A 80 17.71 -17.28 3.28
CA THR A 80 18.33 -18.60 3.45
C THR A 80 18.55 -18.94 4.91
N GLU A 81 18.86 -20.21 5.19
CA GLU A 81 19.19 -20.68 6.53
C GLU A 81 20.48 -20.03 7.07
N GLU A 82 21.43 -19.71 6.19
CA GLU A 82 22.66 -18.98 6.50
C GLU A 82 22.34 -17.55 6.91
N LEU A 83 21.49 -16.86 6.14
CA LEU A 83 21.06 -15.49 6.44
C LEU A 83 20.30 -15.43 7.77
N ARG A 84 19.45 -16.43 8.04
CA ARG A 84 18.78 -16.60 9.34
C ARG A 84 19.78 -16.69 10.50
N LYS A 85 20.87 -17.46 10.33
CA LYS A 85 21.92 -17.61 11.35
C LYS A 85 22.70 -16.32 11.56
N GLN A 86 22.99 -15.57 10.49
CA GLN A 86 23.76 -14.32 10.55
C GLN A 86 22.99 -13.17 11.20
N MET A 87 21.72 -12.98 10.83
CA MET A 87 20.93 -11.84 11.31
C MET A 87 20.23 -12.11 12.65
N GLY A 88 20.29 -13.35 13.16
CA GLY A 88 19.62 -13.77 14.40
C GLY A 88 18.08 -13.64 14.39
N ALA A 89 17.50 -13.09 13.32
CA ALA A 89 16.12 -12.66 13.26
C ALA A 89 15.36 -13.40 12.14
N LYS A 90 14.18 -13.92 12.50
CA LYS A 90 13.19 -14.49 11.57
C LYS A 90 12.44 -13.41 10.77
N ARG A 91 13.05 -12.23 10.55
CA ARG A 91 12.38 -11.09 9.94
C ARG A 91 12.53 -11.17 8.43
N TYR A 92 11.46 -11.59 7.77
CA TYR A 92 11.43 -11.71 6.31
C TYR A 92 10.00 -11.61 5.80
N VAL A 93 9.91 -11.29 4.52
CA VAL A 93 8.67 -11.34 3.77
C VAL A 93 8.50 -12.72 3.15
N GLU A 94 7.33 -13.30 3.31
CA GLU A 94 6.92 -14.49 2.56
C GLU A 94 5.81 -14.13 1.58
N PHE A 95 6.05 -14.34 0.29
CA PHE A 95 5.00 -14.25 -0.71
C PHE A 95 4.07 -15.45 -0.60
N TYR A 96 2.76 -15.17 -0.63
CA TYR A 96 1.72 -16.15 -0.46
C TYR A 96 0.64 -15.96 -1.53
N LEU A 97 0.29 -17.04 -2.23
CA LEU A 97 -0.82 -17.03 -3.18
C LEU A 97 -2.13 -17.25 -2.43
N GLY A 98 -2.92 -16.19 -2.28
CA GLY A 98 -4.15 -16.17 -1.50
C GLY A 98 -5.38 -15.75 -2.30
N SER A 99 -6.47 -15.45 -1.59
CA SER A 99 -7.72 -14.96 -2.19
C SER A 99 -7.79 -13.43 -2.31
N THR A 100 -6.94 -12.71 -1.58
CA THR A 100 -6.91 -11.23 -1.54
C THR A 100 -5.48 -10.74 -1.60
N CYS A 101 -5.32 -9.49 -2.03
CA CYS A 101 -4.03 -8.81 -2.12
C CYS A 101 -3.88 -7.92 -0.90
N PHE A 102 -2.79 -8.11 -0.17
CA PHE A 102 -2.54 -7.34 1.06
C PHE A 102 -1.09 -7.43 1.49
N SER A 103 -0.68 -6.41 2.24
CA SER A 103 0.59 -6.38 2.95
C SER A 103 0.48 -5.46 4.18
N LYS A 104 1.37 -5.68 5.16
CA LYS A 104 1.51 -4.75 6.30
C LYS A 104 2.36 -3.57 5.89
N ASN A 105 2.04 -2.38 6.41
CA ASN A 105 2.87 -1.20 6.20
C ASN A 105 4.18 -1.31 7.01
N GLY A 106 5.31 -1.40 6.33
CA GLY A 106 6.64 -1.53 6.92
C GLY A 106 6.91 -2.92 7.52
N LEU A 107 7.91 -2.98 8.40
CA LEU A 107 8.31 -4.17 9.13
C LEU A 107 7.32 -4.48 10.25
N ALA A 108 6.59 -5.58 10.11
CA ALA A 108 5.66 -6.07 11.13
C ALA A 108 6.37 -6.70 12.33
N SER A 109 5.75 -6.59 13.50
CA SER A 109 6.18 -7.27 14.72
C SER A 109 6.01 -8.80 14.64
N ARG A 110 4.94 -9.28 13.97
CA ARG A 110 4.70 -10.70 13.74
C ARG A 110 5.47 -11.18 12.51
N GLN A 111 6.15 -12.31 12.65
CA GLN A 111 6.99 -12.89 11.60
C GLN A 111 6.63 -14.38 11.35
N PRO A 112 6.78 -14.89 10.11
CA PRO A 112 7.07 -14.12 8.90
C PRO A 112 5.94 -13.13 8.57
N GLN A 113 6.31 -12.02 7.93
CA GLN A 113 5.34 -11.09 7.37
C GLN A 113 4.91 -11.60 5.99
N THR A 114 3.61 -11.73 5.77
CA THR A 114 3.09 -12.21 4.50
C THR A 114 2.78 -11.05 3.56
N ILE A 115 3.20 -11.16 2.30
CA ILE A 115 2.62 -10.41 1.18
C ILE A 115 1.68 -11.36 0.45
N GLY A 116 0.38 -11.09 0.57
CA GLY A 116 -0.66 -11.86 -0.11
C GLY A 116 -0.85 -11.36 -1.53
N ILE A 117 -0.79 -12.26 -2.51
CA ILE A 117 -1.10 -11.98 -3.90
C ILE A 117 -2.26 -12.89 -4.29
N SER A 118 -3.34 -12.32 -4.82
CA SER A 118 -4.43 -13.10 -5.40
C SER A 118 -4.22 -13.31 -6.89
N PRO A 119 -4.91 -14.29 -7.53
CA PRO A 119 -4.85 -14.45 -8.98
C PRO A 119 -5.16 -13.18 -9.77
N GLY A 120 -6.05 -12.32 -9.25
CA GLY A 120 -6.41 -11.04 -9.86
C GLY A 120 -5.36 -9.93 -9.73
N CYS A 121 -4.29 -10.16 -8.95
CA CYS A 121 -3.18 -9.23 -8.75
C CYS A 121 -1.85 -9.77 -9.29
N LEU A 122 -1.89 -10.81 -10.13
CA LEU A 122 -0.69 -11.40 -10.76
C LEU A 122 -0.21 -10.60 -11.97
N ASP A 123 -0.22 -9.28 -11.82
CA ASP A 123 0.40 -8.30 -12.69
C ASP A 123 1.46 -7.53 -11.90
N THR A 124 2.47 -7.01 -12.60
CA THR A 124 3.61 -6.35 -11.94
C THR A 124 3.18 -5.10 -11.16
N VAL A 125 2.12 -4.39 -11.58
CA VAL A 125 1.68 -3.14 -10.94
C VAL A 125 1.09 -3.42 -9.56
N SER A 126 0.18 -4.39 -9.48
CA SER A 126 -0.41 -4.81 -8.20
C SER A 126 0.65 -5.36 -7.24
N ILE A 127 1.62 -6.14 -7.74
CA ILE A 127 2.69 -6.65 -6.89
C ILE A 127 3.60 -5.52 -6.37
N VAL A 128 3.94 -4.54 -7.22
CA VAL A 128 4.69 -3.34 -6.81
C VAL A 128 3.97 -2.58 -5.69
N HIS A 129 2.63 -2.46 -5.79
CA HIS A 129 1.81 -1.82 -4.76
C HIS A 129 1.92 -2.53 -3.40
N GLU A 130 1.74 -3.86 -3.37
CA GLU A 130 1.83 -4.62 -2.12
C GLU A 130 3.25 -4.65 -1.52
N ILE A 131 4.28 -4.67 -2.38
CA ILE A 131 5.68 -4.49 -1.94
C ILE A 131 5.88 -3.09 -1.34
N GLY A 132 5.30 -2.05 -1.94
CA GLY A 132 5.35 -0.69 -1.41
C GLY A 132 4.79 -0.58 0.00
N HIS A 133 3.67 -1.26 0.27
CA HIS A 133 3.18 -1.44 1.64
C HIS A 133 4.23 -2.11 2.52
N ALA A 134 4.79 -3.25 2.12
CA ALA A 134 5.79 -3.96 2.93
C ALA A 134 7.04 -3.12 3.26
N ILE A 135 7.48 -2.25 2.35
CA ILE A 135 8.60 -1.32 2.57
C ILE A 135 8.22 -0.26 3.63
N GLY A 136 6.95 0.13 3.69
CA GLY A 136 6.45 1.20 4.56
C GLY A 136 6.07 2.47 3.81
N HIS A 137 5.97 2.41 2.48
CA HIS A 137 5.49 3.52 1.66
C HIS A 137 3.95 3.50 1.56
N PHE A 138 3.36 4.68 1.68
CA PHE A 138 1.92 4.85 1.48
C PHE A 138 1.61 5.03 -0.01
N ILE A 139 1.40 3.93 -0.73
CA ILE A 139 0.82 3.97 -2.06
C ILE A 139 -0.68 3.75 -1.90
N HIS A 140 -1.45 4.82 -1.71
CA HIS A 140 -2.92 4.74 -1.62
C HIS A 140 -3.65 5.54 -2.71
N SER A 141 -2.94 6.17 -3.66
CA SER A 141 -3.56 6.85 -4.80
C SER A 141 -2.89 6.43 -6.11
N ALA A 142 -3.72 6.13 -7.12
CA ALA A 142 -3.32 5.64 -8.43
C ALA A 142 -2.28 6.54 -9.13
N GLU A 143 -2.25 7.84 -8.83
CA GLU A 143 -1.27 8.80 -9.37
C GLU A 143 0.19 8.46 -9.04
N ARG A 144 0.46 7.76 -7.94
CA ARG A 144 1.85 7.54 -7.48
C ARG A 144 2.45 6.20 -7.92
N ILE A 145 1.68 5.41 -8.66
CA ILE A 145 2.14 4.19 -9.33
C ILE A 145 3.12 4.54 -10.46
N GLU A 146 2.94 5.70 -11.12
CA GLU A 146 3.75 6.09 -12.27
C GLU A 146 5.26 6.15 -11.98
N MET A 147 5.68 6.56 -10.77
CA MET A 147 7.11 6.65 -10.42
C MET A 147 7.85 5.30 -10.33
N VAL A 148 7.13 4.18 -10.24
CA VAL A 148 7.72 2.83 -10.19
C VAL A 148 7.32 1.99 -11.41
N THR A 149 6.43 2.53 -12.26
CA THR A 149 5.97 1.85 -13.48
C THR A 149 6.47 2.48 -14.78
N SER A 150 7.12 3.64 -14.72
CA SER A 150 7.74 4.34 -15.87
C SER A 150 9.00 3.67 -16.36
#